data_AF-A0AAN9HE91-F1
#
_entry.id   AF-A0AAN9HE91-F1
#
_cell.length_a   1.000
_cell.length_b   1.000
_cell.length_c   1.000
_cell.angle_alpha   90.00
_cell.angle_beta   90.00
_cell.angle_gamma   90.00
#
_symmetry.space_group_name_H-M   'P 1'
#
loop_
_entity.id
_entity.type
_entity.pdbx_description
1 polymer ?
#
loop_
_entity_poly.entity_id
_entity_poly.type
_entity_poly.pdbx_seq_one_letter_code
_entity_poly.pdbx_strand_id
1 'polypeptide(L)'
;MAQWIWGRKYDFLHNMTAKPVPVALLKSETRDYEDAGLLLNSPYFSVLRKERNVDLIISLDFSDGDPFTTVKDAAKMCREQNIPFPEVNTDGEDPKNPKDFYVFKGKNVPTVIHIPLFNVINCGDKIEAWRKRYATFQGPYSAKMITDLMEVAGKNIANNKAKVVEEIREIIGQKRSRH
;
A
#
# COMPACT_ATOMS: atom_id res chain seq x y z
N MET A 1 -28.02 -7.90 -21.17
CA MET A 1 -26.78 -8.18 -20.42
C MET A 1 -25.68 -7.31 -21.01
N ALA A 2 -25.10 -6.38 -20.25
CA ALA A 2 -23.95 -5.61 -20.72
C ALA A 2 -22.72 -6.52 -20.70
N GLN A 3 -22.09 -6.74 -21.87
CA GLN A 3 -20.78 -7.37 -21.94
C GLN A 3 -19.73 -6.32 -21.54
N TRP A 4 -19.24 -6.41 -20.32
CA TRP A 4 -18.12 -5.59 -19.86
C TRP A 4 -16.85 -6.05 -20.56
N ILE A 5 -16.38 -5.27 -21.54
CA ILE A 5 -15.17 -5.52 -22.35
C ILE A 5 -14.00 -4.59 -21.97
N TRP A 6 -14.14 -3.82 -20.90
CA TRP A 6 -13.08 -2.94 -20.42
C TRP A 6 -11.92 -3.77 -19.85
N GLY A 7 -10.69 -3.41 -20.20
CA GLY A 7 -9.49 -4.12 -19.73
C GLY A 7 -9.12 -5.39 -20.48
N ARG A 8 -9.95 -5.88 -21.43
CA ARG A 8 -9.57 -7.03 -22.25
C ARG A 8 -8.43 -6.70 -23.21
N LYS A 9 -7.34 -7.46 -23.14
CA LYS A 9 -6.18 -7.33 -24.03
C LYS A 9 -5.72 -8.69 -24.52
N TYR A 10 -4.99 -8.70 -25.63
CA TYR A 10 -4.30 -9.90 -26.09
C TYR A 10 -3.32 -10.39 -25.01
N ASP A 11 -3.35 -11.70 -24.73
CA ASP A 11 -2.43 -12.31 -23.79
C ASP A 11 -1.11 -12.62 -24.49
N PHE A 12 -0.05 -11.90 -24.11
CA PHE A 12 1.28 -12.10 -24.68
C PHE A 12 1.88 -13.47 -24.29
N LEU A 13 1.29 -14.17 -23.31
CA LEU A 13 1.67 -15.53 -22.93
C LEU A 13 0.96 -16.60 -23.77
N HIS A 14 -0.01 -16.23 -24.60
CA HIS A 14 -0.75 -17.17 -25.42
C HIS A 14 0.17 -18.01 -26.30
N ASN A 15 0.01 -19.35 -26.23
CA ASN A 15 0.85 -20.33 -26.94
C ASN A 15 2.37 -20.24 -26.68
N MET A 16 2.81 -19.60 -25.59
CA MET A 16 4.22 -19.67 -25.20
C MET A 16 4.61 -21.08 -24.78
N THR A 17 5.79 -21.54 -25.21
CA THR A 17 6.34 -22.87 -24.91
C THR A 17 7.24 -22.88 -23.65
N ALA A 18 7.23 -21.80 -22.87
CA ALA A 18 8.10 -21.63 -21.73
C ALA A 18 7.67 -22.50 -20.54
N LYS A 19 8.60 -23.34 -20.03
CA LYS A 19 8.37 -24.27 -18.91
C LYS A 19 7.85 -23.67 -17.59
N PRO A 20 8.14 -22.41 -17.19
CA PRO A 20 7.68 -21.90 -15.90
C PRO A 20 6.27 -21.26 -15.94
N VAL A 21 5.59 -21.21 -17.09
CA VAL A 21 4.29 -20.52 -17.20
C VAL A 21 3.14 -21.48 -16.86
N PRO A 22 2.28 -21.17 -15.87
CA PRO A 22 1.09 -21.97 -15.58
C PRO A 22 0.22 -22.20 -16.82
N VAL A 23 -0.22 -23.44 -17.04
CA VAL A 23 -1.04 -23.84 -18.20
C VAL A 23 -2.29 -22.98 -18.37
N ALA A 24 -2.88 -22.50 -17.26
CA ALA A 24 -4.03 -21.61 -17.29
C ALA A 24 -3.76 -20.28 -18.03
N LEU A 25 -2.52 -19.78 -18.00
CA LEU A 25 -2.11 -18.55 -18.67
C LEU A 25 -1.80 -18.75 -20.16
N LEU A 26 -1.62 -19.99 -20.62
CA LEU A 26 -1.27 -20.28 -22.01
C LEU A 26 -2.51 -20.49 -22.90
N LYS A 27 -3.63 -20.88 -22.29
CA LYS A 27 -4.85 -21.34 -22.98
C LYS A 27 -5.67 -20.24 -23.61
N SER A 28 -5.65 -19.03 -23.04
CA SER A 28 -6.50 -17.94 -23.50
C SER A 28 -5.74 -17.04 -24.47
N GLU A 29 -6.39 -16.62 -25.55
CA GLU A 29 -5.87 -15.60 -26.47
C GLU A 29 -5.93 -14.19 -25.86
N THR A 30 -6.78 -14.02 -24.85
CA THR A 30 -7.02 -12.72 -24.22
C THR A 30 -7.04 -12.82 -22.70
N ARG A 31 -6.76 -11.69 -22.05
CA ARG A 31 -6.77 -11.54 -20.61
C ARG A 31 -7.51 -10.27 -20.23
N ASP A 32 -8.30 -10.38 -19.17
CA ASP A 32 -9.02 -9.27 -18.58
C ASP A 32 -8.16 -8.67 -17.45
N TYR A 33 -7.94 -7.36 -17.52
CA TYR A 33 -7.21 -6.59 -16.53
C TYR A 33 -8.18 -5.72 -15.76
N GLU A 34 -8.12 -5.83 -14.44
CA GLU A 34 -9.00 -5.13 -13.51
C GLU A 34 -8.18 -4.19 -12.62
N ASP A 35 -8.87 -3.28 -11.94
CA ASP A 35 -8.26 -2.42 -10.95
C ASP A 35 -7.75 -3.27 -9.77
N ALA A 36 -6.47 -3.11 -9.43
CA ALA A 36 -5.86 -3.83 -8.32
C ALA A 36 -6.51 -3.50 -6.97
N GLY A 37 -7.14 -2.33 -6.83
CA GLY A 37 -7.90 -1.94 -5.64
C GLY A 37 -9.06 -2.87 -5.30
N LEU A 38 -9.53 -3.68 -6.26
CA LEU A 38 -10.52 -4.75 -6.01
C LEU A 38 -9.95 -5.93 -5.21
N LEU A 39 -8.62 -6.13 -5.28
CA LEU A 39 -7.92 -7.17 -4.53
C LEU A 39 -7.20 -6.60 -3.31
N LEU A 40 -6.39 -5.57 -3.51
CA LEU A 40 -5.60 -4.92 -2.47
C LEU A 40 -5.35 -3.46 -2.86
N ASN A 41 -5.81 -2.53 -2.02
CA ASN A 41 -5.76 -1.08 -2.28
C ASN A 41 -4.34 -0.46 -2.18
N SER A 42 -3.28 -1.27 -2.25
CA SER A 42 -1.90 -0.81 -2.30
C SER A 42 -1.00 -1.82 -3.01
N PRO A 43 0.01 -1.36 -3.78
CA PRO A 43 0.82 -2.20 -4.65
C PRO A 43 1.94 -2.95 -3.91
N TYR A 44 1.68 -3.53 -2.73
CA TYR A 44 2.69 -4.24 -1.93
C TYR A 44 3.37 -5.38 -2.70
N PHE A 45 2.60 -6.23 -3.39
CA PHE A 45 3.16 -7.35 -4.16
C PHE A 45 4.12 -6.90 -5.27
N SER A 46 3.93 -5.68 -5.78
CA SER A 46 4.83 -5.12 -6.78
C SER A 46 6.20 -4.81 -6.21
N VAL A 47 6.38 -4.65 -4.90
CA VAL A 47 7.72 -4.40 -4.29
C VAL A 47 8.29 -5.62 -3.58
N LEU A 48 7.45 -6.58 -3.18
CA LEU A 48 7.85 -7.77 -2.40
C LEU A 48 8.45 -8.94 -3.20
N ARG A 49 8.74 -8.74 -4.50
CA ARG A 49 9.47 -9.75 -5.27
C ARG A 49 10.87 -9.94 -4.69
N LYS A 50 11.30 -11.19 -4.49
CA LYS A 50 12.57 -11.55 -3.84
C LYS A 50 13.78 -10.88 -4.50
N GLU A 51 13.76 -10.76 -5.82
CA GLU A 51 14.83 -10.17 -6.63
C GLU A 51 15.04 -8.68 -6.34
N ARG A 52 14.03 -7.99 -5.79
CA ARG A 52 14.16 -6.57 -5.42
C ARG A 52 14.91 -6.35 -4.12
N ASN A 53 15.03 -7.37 -3.27
CA ASN A 53 15.74 -7.32 -1.99
C ASN A 53 15.42 -6.05 -1.17
N VAL A 54 14.12 -5.76 -1.02
CA VAL A 54 13.63 -4.54 -0.35
C VAL A 54 13.78 -4.67 1.16
N ASP A 55 14.39 -3.66 1.78
CA ASP A 55 14.54 -3.59 3.25
C ASP A 55 13.54 -2.67 3.93
N LEU A 56 13.08 -1.64 3.21
CA LEU A 56 12.17 -0.62 3.71
C LEU A 56 11.07 -0.37 2.71
N ILE A 57 9.82 -0.38 3.18
CA ILE A 57 8.64 0.04 2.45
C ILE A 57 8.06 1.25 3.17
N ILE A 58 7.91 2.36 2.46
CA ILE A 58 7.16 3.53 2.95
C ILE A 58 5.77 3.47 2.30
N SER A 59 4.79 2.99 3.04
CA SER A 59 3.39 2.89 2.64
C SER A 59 2.65 4.17 3.00
N LEU A 60 2.21 4.90 1.97
CA LEU A 60 1.25 5.98 2.10
C LEU A 60 -0.15 5.40 1.86
N ASP A 61 -0.99 5.44 2.89
CA ASP A 61 -2.34 4.90 2.80
C ASP A 61 -3.34 6.00 2.44
N PHE A 62 -4.12 5.73 1.38
CA PHE A 62 -5.18 6.60 0.87
C PHE A 62 -6.53 5.88 0.93
N SER A 63 -6.66 4.87 1.79
CA SER A 63 -7.84 4.01 1.82
C SER A 63 -9.04 4.77 2.34
N ASP A 64 -10.21 4.48 1.74
CA ASP A 64 -11.47 4.88 2.32
C ASP A 64 -11.80 3.96 3.51
N GLY A 65 -12.31 4.52 4.60
CA GLY A 65 -12.60 3.78 5.82
C GLY A 65 -11.42 3.59 6.78
N ASP A 66 -11.17 2.34 7.19
CA ASP A 66 -10.13 1.99 8.17
C ASP A 66 -8.73 2.03 7.51
N PRO A 67 -7.81 2.90 7.98
CA PRO A 67 -6.49 3.08 7.37
C PRO A 67 -5.60 1.84 7.48
N PHE A 68 -5.92 0.89 8.36
CA PHE A 68 -5.09 -0.30 8.59
C PHE A 68 -5.52 -1.51 7.76
N THR A 69 -6.71 -1.49 7.15
CA THR A 69 -7.25 -2.65 6.39
C THR A 69 -6.26 -3.11 5.33
N THR A 70 -5.79 -2.19 4.50
CA THR A 70 -4.91 -2.53 3.38
C THR A 70 -3.58 -3.14 3.81
N VAL A 71 -2.96 -2.64 4.88
CA VAL A 71 -1.68 -3.19 5.38
C VAL A 71 -1.88 -4.51 6.13
N LYS A 72 -3.02 -4.70 6.82
CA LYS A 72 -3.41 -5.98 7.43
C LYS A 72 -3.68 -7.07 6.39
N ASP A 73 -4.42 -6.74 5.35
CA ASP A 73 -4.73 -7.66 4.25
C ASP A 73 -3.45 -8.04 3.49
N ALA A 74 -2.56 -7.08 3.25
CA ALA A 74 -1.23 -7.37 2.69
C ALA A 74 -0.46 -8.38 3.55
N ALA A 75 -0.42 -8.18 4.88
CA ALA A 75 0.25 -9.11 5.79
C ALA A 75 -0.38 -10.50 5.80
N LYS A 76 -1.71 -10.59 5.79
CA LYS A 76 -2.46 -11.85 5.71
C LYS A 76 -2.14 -12.60 4.42
N MET A 77 -2.28 -11.94 3.27
CA MET A 77 -2.03 -12.57 1.96
C MET A 77 -0.56 -12.97 1.81
N CYS A 78 0.39 -12.16 2.31
CA CYS A 78 1.81 -12.52 2.31
C CYS A 78 2.07 -13.79 3.14
N ARG A 79 1.42 -13.93 4.30
CA ARG A 79 1.50 -15.12 5.13
C ARG A 79 0.97 -16.35 4.40
N GLU A 80 -0.19 -16.26 3.76
CA GLU A 80 -0.81 -17.34 2.98
C GLU A 80 0.07 -17.78 1.81
N GLN A 81 0.81 -16.84 1.20
CA GLN A 81 1.67 -17.09 0.04
C GLN A 81 3.15 -17.35 0.41
N ASN A 82 3.48 -17.43 1.70
CA ASN A 82 4.86 -17.57 2.20
C ASN A 82 5.81 -16.46 1.67
N ILE A 83 5.29 -15.24 1.51
CA ILE A 83 6.05 -14.04 1.16
C ILE A 83 6.51 -13.36 2.46
N PRO A 84 7.81 -13.04 2.64
CA PRO A 84 8.29 -12.34 3.82
C PRO A 84 7.67 -10.95 3.97
N PHE A 85 6.93 -10.73 5.07
CA PHE A 85 6.29 -9.46 5.41
C PHE A 85 6.17 -9.36 6.95
N PRO A 86 6.29 -8.17 7.57
CA PRO A 86 6.18 -8.03 9.01
C PRO A 86 4.77 -8.32 9.51
N GLU A 87 4.67 -8.70 10.79
CA GLU A 87 3.39 -8.77 11.47
C GLU A 87 2.83 -7.36 11.67
N VAL A 88 1.53 -7.20 11.42
CA VAL A 88 0.83 -5.92 11.52
C VAL A 88 -0.10 -6.00 12.71
N ASN A 89 0.42 -5.62 13.88
CA ASN A 89 -0.36 -5.48 15.09
C ASN A 89 -0.81 -4.01 15.22
N THR A 90 -2.12 -3.80 15.27
CA THR A 90 -2.73 -2.49 15.51
C THR A 90 -3.67 -2.52 16.71
N ASP A 91 -3.45 -3.46 17.63
CA ASP A 91 -4.25 -3.60 18.84
C ASP A 91 -4.09 -2.34 19.71
N GLY A 92 -5.21 -1.79 20.15
CA GLY A 92 -5.23 -0.53 20.91
C GLY A 92 -5.09 0.74 20.06
N GLU A 93 -4.95 0.63 18.73
CA GLU A 93 -5.08 1.77 17.83
C GLU A 93 -6.55 2.07 17.54
N ASP A 94 -6.89 3.35 17.45
CA ASP A 94 -8.22 3.81 17.06
C ASP A 94 -8.23 4.18 15.57
N PRO A 95 -8.92 3.41 14.69
CA PRO A 95 -9.03 3.73 13.26
C PRO A 95 -9.69 5.08 12.95
N LYS A 96 -10.44 5.65 13.90
CA LYS A 96 -11.04 6.99 13.77
C LYS A 96 -10.03 8.10 14.06
N ASN A 97 -9.04 7.82 14.90
CA ASN A 97 -8.03 8.77 15.34
C ASN A 97 -6.61 8.19 15.18
N PRO A 98 -6.20 7.81 13.96
CA PRO A 98 -4.88 7.23 13.75
C PRO A 98 -3.79 8.28 13.96
N LYS A 99 -2.62 7.80 14.41
CA LYS A 99 -1.36 8.55 14.45
C LYS A 99 -0.85 8.79 13.03
N ASP A 100 0.13 9.66 12.89
CA ASP A 100 0.73 10.03 11.62
C ASP A 100 1.85 9.11 11.16
N PHE A 101 2.25 8.13 12.00
CA PHE A 101 3.42 7.31 11.73
C PHE A 101 3.36 5.98 12.48
N TYR A 102 3.44 4.88 11.74
CA TYR A 102 3.49 3.52 12.25
C TYR A 102 4.68 2.78 11.66
N VAL A 103 5.32 1.92 12.46
CA VAL A 103 6.44 1.10 11.99
C VAL A 103 6.20 -0.36 12.37
N PHE A 104 6.20 -1.23 11.38
CA PHE A 104 6.11 -2.67 11.54
C PHE A 104 7.45 -3.30 11.19
N LYS A 105 8.03 -4.01 12.15
CA LYS A 105 9.35 -4.66 12.04
C LYS A 105 9.21 -6.17 12.25
N GLY A 106 10.19 -6.92 11.77
CA GLY A 106 10.27 -8.36 11.99
C GLY A 106 11.64 -8.92 11.61
N LYS A 107 11.84 -10.21 11.87
CA LYS A 107 13.08 -10.90 11.47
C LYS A 107 13.00 -11.34 10.01
N ASN A 108 14.03 -11.03 9.22
CA ASN A 108 14.16 -11.43 7.81
C ASN A 108 12.98 -11.00 6.90
N VAL A 109 12.37 -9.86 7.21
CA VAL A 109 11.27 -9.23 6.45
C VAL A 109 11.61 -7.75 6.24
N PRO A 110 11.03 -7.05 5.24
CA PRO A 110 11.17 -5.61 5.15
C PRO A 110 10.56 -4.91 6.37
N THR A 111 11.13 -3.78 6.76
CA THR A 111 10.47 -2.83 7.65
C THR A 111 9.40 -2.09 6.86
N VAL A 112 8.21 -1.94 7.42
CA VAL A 112 7.11 -1.21 6.80
C VAL A 112 6.80 0.02 7.65
N ILE A 113 7.06 1.19 7.09
CA ILE A 113 6.53 2.45 7.60
C ILE A 113 5.14 2.64 6.98
N HIS A 114 4.12 2.82 7.79
CA HIS A 114 2.74 3.05 7.34
C HIS A 114 2.26 4.42 7.81
N ILE A 115 1.79 5.24 6.87
CA ILE A 115 1.37 6.61 7.12
C ILE A 115 -0.04 6.82 6.56
N PRO A 116 -1.07 6.88 7.43
CA PRO A 116 -2.43 7.21 7.04
C PRO A 116 -2.53 8.63 6.48
N LEU A 117 -3.26 8.80 5.37
CA LEU A 117 -3.48 10.12 4.75
C LEU A 117 -4.03 11.14 5.74
N PHE A 118 -5.11 10.79 6.45
CA PHE A 118 -5.74 11.64 7.45
C PHE A 118 -5.49 11.08 8.85
N ASN A 119 -4.90 11.89 9.72
CA ASN A 119 -4.46 11.50 11.06
C ASN A 119 -4.60 12.66 12.05
N VAL A 120 -4.41 12.37 13.34
CA VAL A 120 -4.60 13.36 14.41
C VAL A 120 -3.64 14.54 14.33
N ILE A 121 -2.48 14.38 13.68
CA ILE A 121 -1.45 15.42 13.60
C ILE A 121 -1.76 16.41 12.47
N ASN A 122 -2.18 15.92 11.29
CA ASN A 122 -2.42 16.78 10.13
C ASN A 122 -3.86 17.30 10.04
N CYS A 123 -4.83 16.60 10.63
CA CYS A 123 -6.25 16.94 10.56
C CYS A 123 -6.85 17.37 11.92
N GLY A 124 -6.13 17.19 13.03
CA GLY A 124 -6.66 17.44 14.37
C GLY A 124 -7.88 16.58 14.67
N ASP A 125 -8.94 17.19 15.21
CA ASP A 125 -10.23 16.58 15.52
C ASP A 125 -11.17 16.42 14.31
N LYS A 126 -10.75 16.89 13.12
CA LYS A 126 -11.60 16.98 11.91
C LYS A 126 -11.42 15.82 10.94
N ILE A 127 -10.84 14.70 11.36
CA ILE A 127 -10.50 13.56 10.50
C ILE A 127 -11.72 13.06 9.71
N GLU A 128 -12.87 12.92 10.36
CA GLU A 128 -14.10 12.46 9.70
C GLU A 128 -14.60 13.44 8.63
N ALA A 129 -14.46 14.75 8.88
CA ALA A 129 -14.82 15.76 7.89
C ALA A 129 -13.88 15.74 6.67
N TRP A 130 -12.58 15.51 6.89
CA TRP A 130 -11.62 15.30 5.81
C TRP A 130 -11.95 14.05 5.00
N ARG A 131 -12.20 12.90 5.64
CA ARG A 131 -12.60 11.66 4.96
C ARG A 131 -13.85 11.86 4.10
N LYS A 132 -14.90 12.48 4.64
CA LYS A 132 -16.14 12.79 3.90
C LYS A 132 -15.89 13.72 2.71
N ARG A 133 -15.04 14.75 2.88
CA ARG A 133 -14.74 15.71 1.82
C ARG A 133 -13.92 15.11 0.67
N TYR A 134 -13.07 14.13 0.96
CA TYR A 134 -12.18 13.48 0.00
C TYR A 134 -12.58 12.03 -0.28
N ALA A 135 -13.87 11.72 -0.18
CA ALA A 135 -14.40 10.39 -0.50
C ALA A 135 -14.08 9.99 -1.96
N THR A 136 -13.94 8.68 -2.19
CA THR A 136 -13.56 8.08 -3.48
C THR A 136 -14.51 8.46 -4.61
N PHE A 137 -15.82 8.40 -4.35
CA PHE A 137 -16.86 8.72 -5.34
C PHE A 137 -17.37 10.14 -5.12
N GLN A 138 -16.85 11.08 -5.92
CA GLN A 138 -17.32 12.45 -5.93
C GLN A 138 -17.06 13.14 -7.27
N GLY A 139 -17.52 14.37 -7.40
CA GLY A 139 -17.20 15.24 -8.53
C GLY A 139 -15.74 15.69 -8.56
N PRO A 140 -15.33 16.43 -9.61
CA PRO A 140 -13.97 16.92 -9.74
C PRO A 140 -13.59 17.86 -8.60
N TYR A 141 -12.32 17.82 -8.20
CA TYR A 141 -11.81 18.70 -7.16
C TYR A 141 -11.68 20.14 -7.68
N SER A 142 -12.08 21.11 -6.85
CA SER A 142 -11.71 22.50 -7.08
C SER A 142 -10.21 22.71 -6.85
N ALA A 143 -9.63 23.78 -7.40
CA ALA A 143 -8.24 24.16 -7.13
C ALA A 143 -7.94 24.26 -5.63
N LYS A 144 -8.88 24.80 -4.84
CA LYS A 144 -8.76 24.86 -3.38
C LYS A 144 -8.69 23.46 -2.75
N MET A 145 -9.51 22.51 -3.19
CA MET A 145 -9.47 21.14 -2.68
C MET A 145 -8.15 20.45 -2.98
N ILE A 146 -7.60 20.67 -4.18
CA ILE A 146 -6.29 20.14 -4.55
C ILE A 146 -5.22 20.70 -3.60
N THR A 147 -5.16 22.02 -3.43
CA THR A 147 -4.19 22.67 -2.54
C THR A 147 -4.34 22.19 -1.09
N ASP A 148 -5.58 22.15 -0.58
CA ASP A 148 -5.89 21.70 0.78
C ASP A 148 -5.39 20.26 1.00
N LEU A 149 -5.67 19.34 0.06
CA LEU A 149 -5.24 17.94 0.17
C LEU A 149 -3.72 17.79 0.05
N MET A 150 -3.09 18.53 -0.86
CA MET A 150 -1.64 18.54 -1.02
C MET A 150 -0.92 19.01 0.24
N GLU A 151 -1.46 20.02 0.93
CA GLU A 151 -0.90 20.49 2.20
C GLU A 151 -0.97 19.41 3.28
N VAL A 152 -2.12 18.74 3.42
CA VAL A 152 -2.33 17.66 4.40
C VAL A 152 -1.44 16.45 4.10
N ALA A 153 -1.37 16.02 2.84
CA ALA A 153 -0.50 14.92 2.42
C ALA A 153 0.98 15.30 2.56
N GLY A 154 1.36 16.54 2.27
CA GLY A 154 2.73 17.04 2.44
C GLY A 154 3.19 16.99 3.90
N LYS A 155 2.30 17.32 4.84
CA LYS A 155 2.57 17.25 6.29
C LYS A 155 2.92 15.83 6.75
N ASN A 156 2.35 14.79 6.14
CA ASN A 156 2.64 13.40 6.50
C ASN A 156 4.13 13.04 6.38
N ILE A 157 4.80 13.55 5.34
CA ILE A 157 6.23 13.36 5.15
C ILE A 157 7.04 14.41 5.93
N ALA A 158 6.64 15.68 5.86
CA ALA A 158 7.39 16.77 6.48
C ALA A 158 7.50 16.60 8.00
N ASN A 159 6.41 16.22 8.67
CA ASN A 159 6.37 16.03 10.12
C ASN A 159 7.17 14.79 10.56
N ASN A 160 7.24 13.76 9.71
CA ASN A 160 7.87 12.49 10.06
C ASN A 160 9.27 12.29 9.46
N LYS A 161 9.82 13.31 8.79
CA LYS A 161 11.14 13.23 8.14
C LYS A 161 12.24 12.71 9.07
N ALA A 162 12.28 13.17 10.31
CA ALA A 162 13.29 12.74 11.28
C ALA A 162 13.14 11.24 11.61
N LYS A 163 11.91 10.77 11.86
CA LYS A 163 11.60 9.36 12.15
C LYS A 163 11.92 8.46 10.95
N VAL A 164 11.60 8.89 9.72
CA VAL A 164 11.96 8.15 8.50
C VAL A 164 13.48 7.99 8.37
N VAL A 165 14.25 9.06 8.64
CA VAL A 165 15.71 9.01 8.59
C VAL A 165 16.29 8.11 9.68
N GLU A 166 15.69 8.11 10.87
CA GLU A 166 16.05 7.21 11.97
C GLU A 166 15.87 5.74 11.57
N GLU A 167 14.71 5.38 11.02
CA GLU A 167 14.44 4.03 10.52
C GLU A 167 15.41 3.59 9.41
N ILE A 168 15.74 4.49 8.48
CA ILE A 168 16.75 4.22 7.45
C ILE A 168 18.13 3.93 8.08
N ARG A 169 18.54 4.71 9.08
CA ARG A 169 19.83 4.51 9.77
C ARG A 169 19.86 3.18 10.51
N GLU A 170 18.78 2.82 11.20
CA GLU A 170 18.67 1.52 11.88
C GLU A 170 18.82 0.36 10.90
N ILE A 171 18.11 0.41 9.76
CA ILE A 171 18.16 -0.64 8.74
C ILE A 171 19.57 -0.77 8.14
N ILE A 172 20.25 0.35 7.86
CA ILE A 172 21.63 0.35 7.39
C ILE A 172 22.55 -0.29 8.45
N GLY A 173 22.37 0.05 9.73
CA GLY A 173 23.12 -0.53 10.84
C GLY A 173 22.94 -2.05 10.93
N GLN A 174 21.70 -2.54 10.85
CA GLN A 174 21.38 -3.96 10.87
C GLN A 174 21.95 -4.72 9.67
N LYS A 175 22.02 -4.10 8.49
CA LYS A 175 22.66 -4.71 7.32
C LYS A 175 24.16 -4.87 7.49
N ARG A 176 24.82 -3.84 8.04
CA ARG A 176 26.26 -3.86 8.26
C ARG A 176 26.69 -4.91 9.29
N SER A 177 25.86 -5.23 10.27
CA SER A 177 26.16 -6.25 11.29
C SER A 177 25.87 -7.69 10.87
N ARG A 178 25.22 -7.91 9.72
CA ARG A 178 24.95 -9.24 9.15
C ARG A 178 26.06 -9.72 8.20
N HIS A 179 27.01 -8.85 7.87
CA HIS A 179 28.21 -9.13 7.09
C HIS A 179 29.43 -9.13 8.00
#